data_AF-A0A0R3ULL8-F1
#
_entry.id   AF-A0A0R3ULL8-F1
#
_cell.length_a   1.000
_cell.length_b   1.000
_cell.length_c   1.000
_cell.angle_alpha   90.00
_cell.angle_beta   90.00
_cell.angle_gamma   90.00
#
_symmetry.space_group_name_H-M   'P 1'
#
loop_
_entity.id
_entity.type
_entity.pdbx_description
1 polymer ?
#
loop_
_entity_poly.entity_id
_entity_poly.type
_entity_poly.pdbx_seq_one_letter_code
_entity_poly.pdbx_strand_id
1 'polypeptide(L)'
;MRYYNNAQRYGDLSAKRTQPPPNLPPGVAHKLSENYYYTRDVRREVGPPVEVYRPGPKMLTQGESSASSAPPPYDFTPGIRHKWDAKLQRP
;
A
#
# COMPACT_ATOMS: atom_id res chain seq x y z
N MET A 1 -17.84 -18.63 39.63
CA MET A 1 -17.78 -18.79 38.17
C MET A 1 -19.22 -18.88 37.66
N ARG A 2 -19.67 -18.02 36.74
CA ARG A 2 -21.03 -18.09 36.18
C ARG A 2 -21.04 -19.08 35.01
N TYR A 3 -22.04 -19.98 34.97
CA TYR A 3 -22.26 -20.86 33.82
C TYR A 3 -22.86 -20.05 32.66
N TYR A 4 -22.35 -20.28 31.45
CA TYR A 4 -22.86 -19.60 30.26
C TYR A 4 -24.26 -20.13 29.92
N ASN A 5 -25.26 -19.25 30.05
CA ASN A 5 -26.66 -19.59 29.83
C ASN A 5 -27.37 -18.57 28.92
N ASN A 6 -26.76 -17.42 28.64
CA ASN A 6 -27.24 -16.41 27.69
C ASN A 6 -26.08 -15.52 27.22
N ALA A 7 -26.34 -14.67 26.23
CA ALA A 7 -25.36 -13.74 25.66
C ALA A 7 -25.32 -12.36 26.36
N GLN A 8 -25.80 -12.24 27.60
CA GLN A 8 -25.82 -10.96 28.31
C GLN A 8 -24.44 -10.63 28.91
N ARG A 9 -24.13 -9.34 29.00
CA ARG A 9 -22.91 -8.85 29.64
C ARG A 9 -23.16 -8.61 31.12
N TYR A 10 -22.30 -9.19 31.96
CA TYR A 10 -22.37 -9.04 33.42
C TYR A 10 -21.17 -8.24 33.95
N GLY A 11 -21.39 -7.48 35.01
CA GLY A 11 -20.41 -6.52 35.54
C GLY A 11 -19.16 -7.17 36.15
N ASP A 12 -19.26 -8.43 36.61
CA ASP A 12 -18.14 -9.24 37.11
C ASP A 12 -17.24 -9.77 35.99
N LEU A 13 -17.76 -9.88 34.77
CA LEU A 13 -17.02 -10.30 33.57
C LEU A 13 -16.63 -9.13 32.66
N SER A 14 -17.09 -7.92 32.98
CA SER A 14 -16.82 -6.71 32.21
C SER A 14 -15.80 -5.83 32.93
N ALA A 15 -14.96 -5.12 32.17
CA ALA A 15 -14.10 -4.09 32.74
C ALA A 15 -14.95 -2.98 33.42
N LYS A 16 -14.39 -2.37 34.48
CA LYS A 16 -15.04 -1.25 35.18
C LYS A 16 -15.27 -0.06 34.23
N ARG A 17 -16.27 0.78 34.52
CA ARG A 17 -16.51 2.01 33.74
C ARG A 17 -15.44 3.07 33.99
N THR A 18 -14.97 3.16 35.23
CA THR A 18 -13.87 4.03 35.64
C THR A 18 -12.55 3.29 35.47
N GLN A 19 -11.64 3.86 34.69
CA GLN A 19 -10.30 3.32 34.43
C GLN A 19 -9.23 4.22 35.05
N PRO A 20 -8.10 3.67 35.50
CA PRO A 20 -6.97 4.49 35.95
C PRO A 20 -6.40 5.31 34.77
N PRO A 21 -5.70 6.42 35.04
CA PRO A 21 -5.05 7.18 33.98
C PRO A 21 -4.00 6.32 33.26
N PRO A 22 -3.97 6.30 31.91
CA PRO A 22 -3.00 5.51 31.15
C PRO A 22 -1.64 6.21 31.08
N ASN A 23 -0.56 5.42 31.01
CA ASN A 23 0.78 5.88 30.63
C ASN A 23 1.14 5.28 29.26
N LEU A 24 0.97 6.05 28.19
CA LEU A 24 1.17 5.57 26.83
C LEU A 24 2.64 5.65 26.42
N PRO A 25 3.16 4.65 25.69
CA PRO A 25 4.51 4.72 25.16
C PRO A 25 4.64 5.82 24.11
N PRO A 26 5.82 6.44 23.97
CA PRO A 26 6.04 7.47 22.98
C PRO A 26 6.08 6.89 21.55
N GLY A 27 5.78 7.73 20.56
CA GLY A 27 5.91 7.37 19.15
C GLY A 27 7.36 7.27 18.67
N VAL A 28 7.56 6.65 17.50
CA VAL A 28 8.90 6.35 16.92
C VAL A 28 9.75 7.62 16.70
N ALA A 29 9.10 8.75 16.46
CA ALA A 29 9.76 10.04 16.25
C ALA A 29 9.99 10.84 17.55
N HIS A 30 9.79 10.25 18.74
CA HIS A 30 10.10 10.90 20.01
C HIS A 30 11.57 10.67 20.40
N LYS A 31 12.48 11.25 19.61
CA LYS A 31 13.95 11.13 19.76
C LYS A 31 14.56 12.51 20.00
N LEU A 32 15.60 12.56 20.84
CA LEU A 32 16.29 13.80 21.23
C LEU A 32 17.31 14.28 20.19
N SER A 33 17.92 13.37 19.43
CA SER A 33 18.91 13.63 18.39
C SER A 33 18.58 12.83 17.13
N GLU A 34 19.23 13.18 16.01
CA GLU A 34 19.12 12.45 14.73
C GLU A 34 17.66 12.28 14.24
N ASN A 35 16.85 13.31 14.43
CA ASN A 35 15.41 13.28 14.20
C ASN A 35 14.91 14.50 13.42
N TYR A 36 15.71 14.95 12.46
CA TYR A 36 15.37 16.07 11.61
C TYR A 36 14.10 15.78 10.82
N TYR A 37 13.21 16.77 10.70
CA TYR A 37 11.95 16.59 10.00
C TYR A 37 12.14 16.26 8.51
N TYR A 38 13.17 16.85 7.87
CA TYR A 38 13.41 16.71 6.45
C TYR A 38 13.72 15.26 6.02
N THR A 39 14.30 14.43 6.90
CA THR A 39 14.63 13.03 6.58
C THR A 39 13.44 12.08 6.67
N ARG A 40 12.28 12.54 7.15
CA ARG A 40 11.06 11.72 7.34
C ARG A 40 9.81 12.37 6.74
N ASP A 41 9.97 13.45 5.98
CA ASP A 41 8.85 14.16 5.37
C ASP A 41 8.46 13.53 4.03
N VAL A 42 7.79 12.37 4.08
CA VAL A 42 7.29 11.66 2.89
C VAL A 42 6.36 12.52 2.04
N ARG A 43 5.71 13.54 2.62
CA ARG A 43 4.84 14.46 1.87
C ARG A 43 5.62 15.26 0.81
N ARG A 44 6.93 15.42 0.98
CA ARG A 44 7.83 16.11 0.04
C ARG A 44 8.56 15.15 -0.91
N GLU A 45 8.48 13.85 -0.66
CA GLU A 45 9.05 12.82 -1.55
C GLU A 45 8.15 12.53 -2.75
N VAL A 46 6.90 12.96 -2.71
CA VAL A 46 5.94 12.80 -3.81
C VAL A 46 6.32 13.74 -4.96
N GLY A 47 6.82 13.16 -6.05
CA GLY A 47 7.05 13.85 -7.32
C GLY A 47 5.88 13.74 -8.30
N PRO A 48 5.91 14.49 -9.41
CA PRO A 48 4.99 14.30 -10.53
C PRO A 48 5.06 12.85 -11.08
N PRO A 49 3.96 12.33 -11.65
CA PRO A 49 3.96 11.00 -12.24
C PRO A 49 4.97 10.89 -13.39
N VAL A 50 5.55 9.71 -13.55
CA VAL A 50 6.41 9.40 -14.69
C VAL A 50 5.56 9.30 -15.94
N GLU A 51 5.92 10.04 -16.98
CA GLU A 51 5.20 10.05 -18.24
C GLU A 51 5.72 8.94 -19.17
N VAL A 52 4.89 7.91 -19.39
CA VAL A 52 5.27 6.71 -20.15
C VAL A 52 5.19 6.94 -21.66
N TYR A 53 4.38 7.90 -22.11
CA TYR A 53 4.23 8.26 -23.52
C TYR A 53 3.90 9.74 -23.66
N ARG A 54 4.71 10.45 -24.45
CA ARG A 54 4.44 11.81 -24.93
C ARG A 54 4.23 11.76 -26.44
N PRO A 55 3.03 12.07 -26.97
CA PRO A 55 2.93 12.35 -28.39
C PRO A 55 3.78 13.59 -28.66
N GLY A 56 4.80 13.45 -29.51
CA GLY A 56 5.55 14.60 -30.01
C GLY A 56 4.62 15.63 -30.69
N PRO A 57 5.13 16.82 -31.05
CA PRO A 57 4.34 17.77 -31.82
C PRO A 57 3.78 17.08 -33.07
N LYS A 58 2.48 17.24 -33.33
CA LYS A 58 1.84 16.76 -34.57
C LYS A 58 2.43 17.53 -35.75
N MET A 59 3.49 17.00 -36.33
CA MET A 59 4.08 17.50 -37.58
C MET A 59 3.52 16.70 -38.75
N LEU A 60 3.26 17.38 -39.88
CA LEU A 60 2.94 16.72 -41.13
C LEU A 60 4.14 15.87 -41.55
N THR A 61 3.91 14.58 -41.81
CA THR A 61 4.91 13.69 -42.38
C THR A 61 5.30 14.16 -43.79
N GLN A 62 6.59 14.35 -44.04
CA GLN A 62 7.11 14.56 -45.38
C GLN A 62 6.81 13.31 -46.23
N GLY A 63 6.30 13.53 -47.44
CA GLY A 63 5.95 12.45 -48.36
C GLY A 63 7.12 11.51 -48.59
N GLU A 64 6.84 10.21 -48.50
CA GLU A 64 7.75 9.08 -48.72
C GLU A 64 8.69 8.74 -47.55
N SER A 65 8.18 8.00 -46.57
CA SER A 65 8.98 7.00 -45.87
C SER A 65 8.12 5.83 -45.39
N SER A 66 8.47 4.64 -45.86
CA SER A 66 7.84 3.37 -45.57
C SER A 66 7.92 3.07 -44.07
N ALA A 67 6.76 2.87 -43.43
CA ALA A 67 6.68 2.53 -42.02
C ALA A 67 7.42 1.21 -41.74
N SER A 68 8.45 1.26 -40.90
CA SER A 68 9.11 0.06 -40.39
C SER A 68 8.13 -0.73 -39.52
N SER A 69 7.98 -2.02 -39.82
CA SER A 69 7.03 -2.89 -39.12
C SER A 69 7.46 -3.06 -37.66
N ALA A 70 6.67 -2.50 -36.75
CA ALA A 70 6.81 -2.77 -35.33
C ALA A 70 6.61 -4.26 -35.04
N PRO A 71 7.34 -4.86 -34.08
CA PRO A 71 7.12 -6.23 -33.66
C PRO A 71 5.67 -6.43 -33.17
N PRO A 72 5.11 -7.65 -33.32
CA PRO A 72 3.73 -7.92 -32.92
C PRO A 72 3.53 -7.62 -31.42
N PRO A 73 2.34 -7.13 -31.03
CA PRO A 73 2.08 -6.80 -29.63
C PRO A 73 2.23 -8.05 -28.77
N TYR A 74 3.17 -8.01 -27.82
CA TYR A 74 3.25 -9.00 -26.76
C TYR A 74 2.20 -8.66 -25.70
N ASP A 75 1.34 -9.62 -25.38
CA ASP A 75 0.33 -9.47 -24.32
C ASP A 75 1.04 -9.37 -22.96
N PHE A 76 1.27 -8.14 -22.50
CA PHE A 76 1.79 -7.86 -21.17
C PHE A 76 0.65 -7.75 -20.17
N THR A 77 0.54 -8.72 -19.25
CA THR A 77 -0.34 -8.60 -18.08
C THR A 77 0.48 -8.10 -16.89
N PRO A 78 0.14 -6.95 -16.27
CA PRO A 78 0.88 -6.46 -15.10
C PRO A 78 0.68 -7.39 -13.89
N GLY A 79 1.75 -7.57 -13.11
CA GLY A 79 1.73 -8.33 -11.86
C GLY A 79 1.89 -9.84 -12.01
N ILE A 80 1.93 -10.54 -10.87
CA ILE A 80 2.09 -12.00 -10.80
C ILE A 80 0.71 -12.65 -10.78
N ARG A 81 0.50 -13.66 -11.64
CA ARG A 81 -0.70 -14.51 -11.58
C ARG A 81 -0.57 -15.47 -10.41
N HIS A 82 -1.41 -15.31 -9.39
CA HIS A 82 -1.43 -16.19 -8.23
C HIS A 82 -2.31 -17.42 -8.50
N LYS A 83 -1.82 -18.61 -8.17
CA LYS A 83 -2.57 -19.88 -8.24
C LYS A 83 -2.98 -20.31 -6.83
N TRP A 84 -3.98 -19.64 -6.25
CA TRP A 84 -4.44 -19.92 -4.88
C TRP A 84 -5.02 -21.34 -4.71
N ASP A 85 -5.50 -21.95 -5.79
CA ASP A 85 -6.05 -23.31 -5.79
C ASP A 85 -4.99 -24.42 -5.96
N ALA A 86 -3.70 -24.07 -6.03
CA ALA A 86 -2.65 -25.07 -6.13
C ALA A 86 -2.58 -25.90 -4.84
N LYS A 87 -2.64 -27.24 -4.97
CA LYS A 87 -2.49 -28.15 -3.83
C LYS A 87 -1.15 -27.89 -3.13
N LEU A 88 -1.20 -27.55 -1.84
CA LEU A 88 -0.02 -27.42 -1.01
C LEU A 88 0.68 -28.78 -0.90
N GLN A 89 1.90 -28.87 -1.42
CA GLN A 89 2.81 -29.98 -1.12
C GLN A 89 3.25 -29.81 0.34
N ARG A 90 2.71 -30.61 1.24
CA ARG A 90 3.14 -30.62 2.65
C ARG A 90 4.45 -31.43 2.72
N PRO A 91 5.52 -30.91 3.35
CA PRO A 91 6.78 -31.64 3.50
C PRO A 91 6.62 -32.89 4.39
#